data_AF-A0A0M0JWJ2-F1
#
_entry.id   AF-A0A0M0JWJ2-F1
#
_cell.length_a   1.000
_cell.length_b   1.000
_cell.length_c   1.000
_cell.angle_alpha   90.00
_cell.angle_beta   90.00
_cell.angle_gamma   90.00
#
_symmetry.space_group_name_H-M   'P 1'
#
loop_
_entity.id
_entity.type
_entity.pdbx_description
1 polymer ?
#
loop_
_entity_poly.entity_id
_entity_poly.type
_entity_poly.pdbx_seq_one_letter_code
_entity_poly.pdbx_strand_id
1 'polypeptide(L)'
;MCNGRSAWYVNLLCCPFVMVYNSFWIYCFGCCLEYLIRFANTVGCFVFKLCCWWCCEHVDKAFPANASSIGPWKAKSKEQIEQEIEWKRATEVVDALGPQPVAGKPQPRVKLFEGGVEVTDIAQGGLGDCWLMSALCCMAERPGQLYKIFVQNAYSDRGKYSIRIFDGRAGKWVTVTIDDLLPVEKATGQLLYAQPKGRELWVLLLEKAFAKFCGSYADLDGGHEIWAFEALTGDPVFSLMREGGSSNDGHWVRHELVHKPGTEKRKIGLRKSDEKFSDEQTFQLVRTYIRAEALMTASISNHGEAKRSDGLVAGHAYSLLDAKSFSGGIHLVRLRNPWGTFEWKGAWSDDAAEWKTHPKIQRLIKPSADNDGSFWMNWDDFIAHFNGLDVCNRSRGVRDLYLDLHEDDGCRRHNAGPAKGCAYGCFLYWFCCEGAKALYCGKVAGKQTLKPHGGHDDSMLSQMRNII
;
A
#
# COMPACT_ATOMS: atom_id res chain seq x y z
N MET A 1 -29.01 -5.32 -6.37
CA MET A 1 -29.02 -6.80 -6.28
C MET A 1 -27.75 -7.31 -5.60
N CYS A 2 -26.55 -6.93 -6.06
CA CYS A 2 -25.29 -7.53 -5.62
C CYS A 2 -24.61 -6.90 -4.37
N ASN A 3 -25.37 -6.38 -3.40
CA ASN A 3 -24.81 -5.87 -2.13
C ASN A 3 -25.36 -6.63 -0.91
N GLY A 4 -25.84 -7.87 -1.09
CA GLY A 4 -26.43 -8.68 -0.02
C GLY A 4 -27.75 -8.16 0.58
N ARG A 5 -28.26 -7.01 0.10
CA ARG A 5 -29.51 -6.38 0.56
C ARG A 5 -30.79 -6.88 -0.12
N SER A 6 -30.66 -7.83 -1.04
CA SER A 6 -31.77 -8.47 -1.75
C SER A 6 -32.19 -9.76 -1.05
N ALA A 7 -33.43 -10.20 -1.22
CA ALA A 7 -33.93 -11.41 -0.58
C ALA A 7 -33.08 -12.64 -0.95
N TRP A 8 -32.89 -13.56 0.02
CA TRP A 8 -31.93 -14.66 -0.10
C TRP A 8 -32.17 -15.55 -1.32
N TYR A 9 -33.42 -15.77 -1.73
CA TYR A 9 -33.78 -16.56 -2.91
C TYR A 9 -33.43 -15.85 -4.24
N VAL A 10 -33.49 -14.52 -4.29
CA VAL A 10 -33.03 -13.73 -5.46
C VAL A 10 -31.51 -13.83 -5.58
N ASN A 11 -30.80 -13.74 -4.45
CA ASN A 11 -29.34 -13.92 -4.45
C ASN A 11 -28.97 -15.34 -4.87
N LEU A 12 -29.68 -16.37 -4.39
CA LEU A 12 -29.42 -17.77 -4.75
C LEU A 12 -29.64 -18.03 -6.25
N LEU A 13 -30.74 -17.54 -6.82
CA LEU A 13 -31.06 -17.72 -8.24
C LEU A 13 -30.14 -16.93 -9.18
N CYS A 14 -29.79 -15.69 -8.81
CA CYS A 14 -28.94 -14.83 -9.64
C CYS A 14 -27.44 -15.07 -9.42
N CYS A 15 -27.04 -15.78 -8.35
CA CYS A 15 -25.64 -15.96 -7.98
C CYS A 15 -24.76 -16.53 -9.08
N PRO A 16 -25.13 -17.64 -9.75
CA PRO A 16 -24.31 -18.18 -10.84
C PRO A 16 -24.08 -17.17 -11.96
N PHE A 17 -25.11 -16.43 -12.36
CA PHE A 17 -25.03 -15.42 -13.42
C PHE A 17 -24.16 -14.23 -13.03
N VAL A 18 -24.28 -13.75 -11.79
CA VAL A 18 -23.49 -12.63 -11.26
C VAL A 18 -22.02 -13.06 -11.11
N MET A 19 -21.75 -14.27 -10.63
CA MET A 19 -20.38 -14.80 -10.53
C MET A 19 -19.75 -14.96 -11.92
N VAL A 20 -20.45 -15.54 -12.90
CA VAL A 20 -19.97 -15.64 -14.29
C VAL A 20 -19.69 -14.28 -14.91
N TYR A 21 -20.61 -13.32 -14.74
CA TYR A 21 -20.42 -11.97 -15.26
C TYR A 21 -19.14 -11.35 -14.69
N ASN A 22 -18.97 -11.38 -13.36
CA ASN A 22 -17.81 -10.74 -12.73
C ASN A 22 -16.50 -11.47 -13.04
N SER A 23 -16.46 -12.81 -13.00
CA SER A 23 -15.26 -13.55 -13.39
C SER A 23 -14.87 -13.31 -14.85
N PHE A 24 -15.86 -13.20 -15.74
CA PHE A 24 -15.63 -12.88 -17.14
C PHE A 24 -15.01 -11.49 -17.29
N TRP A 25 -15.59 -10.47 -16.67
CA TRP A 25 -15.08 -9.10 -16.80
C TRP A 25 -13.69 -8.91 -16.17
N ILE A 26 -13.44 -9.55 -15.02
CA ILE A 26 -12.17 -9.42 -14.30
C ILE A 26 -11.07 -10.20 -15.02
N TYR A 27 -11.28 -11.49 -15.29
CA TYR A 27 -10.20 -12.37 -15.74
C TYR A 27 -10.21 -12.57 -17.25
N CYS A 28 -11.34 -12.95 -17.86
CA CYS A 28 -11.37 -13.26 -19.30
C CYS A 28 -11.25 -12.00 -20.16
N PHE A 29 -12.12 -11.02 -19.92
CA PHE A 29 -12.09 -9.73 -20.60
C PHE A 29 -10.82 -8.95 -20.25
N GLY A 30 -10.42 -8.94 -18.97
CA GLY A 30 -9.14 -8.35 -18.55
C GLY A 30 -7.95 -8.93 -19.31
N CYS A 31 -7.88 -10.26 -19.44
CA CYS A 31 -6.83 -10.96 -20.18
C CYS A 31 -6.86 -10.65 -21.68
N CYS A 32 -8.04 -10.70 -22.31
CA CYS A 32 -8.20 -10.33 -23.71
C CYS A 32 -7.83 -8.87 -23.96
N LEU A 33 -8.26 -7.96 -23.09
CA LEU A 33 -7.94 -6.54 -23.17
C LEU A 33 -6.43 -6.32 -23.06
N GLU A 34 -5.76 -7.03 -22.15
CA GLU A 34 -4.31 -6.94 -22.00
C GLU A 34 -3.56 -7.43 -23.25
N TYR A 35 -3.97 -8.56 -23.84
CA TYR A 35 -3.41 -9.00 -25.12
C TYR A 35 -3.71 -8.02 -26.26
N LEU A 36 -4.90 -7.43 -26.29
CA LEU A 36 -5.26 -6.39 -27.26
C LEU A 36 -4.40 -5.14 -27.08
N ILE A 37 -4.15 -4.69 -25.85
CA ILE A 37 -3.27 -3.56 -25.54
C ILE A 37 -1.84 -3.88 -25.98
N ARG A 38 -1.32 -5.07 -25.65
CA ARG A 38 0.02 -5.52 -26.07
C ARG A 38 0.13 -5.61 -27.59
N PHE A 39 -0.89 -6.13 -28.26
CA PHE A 39 -0.96 -6.19 -29.72
C PHE A 39 -1.05 -4.80 -30.34
N ALA A 40 -1.93 -3.94 -29.84
CA ALA A 40 -2.07 -2.56 -30.31
C ALA A 40 -0.80 -1.74 -30.09
N ASN A 41 -0.09 -1.95 -28.98
CA ASN A 41 1.21 -1.34 -28.74
C ASN A 41 2.26 -1.89 -29.72
N THR A 42 2.27 -3.19 -29.99
CA THR A 42 3.21 -3.81 -30.95
C THR A 42 2.95 -3.35 -32.37
N VAL A 43 1.69 -3.37 -32.83
CA VAL A 43 1.26 -2.94 -34.16
C VAL A 43 1.37 -1.42 -34.29
N GLY A 44 1.00 -0.67 -33.26
CA GLY A 44 1.24 0.78 -33.19
C GLY A 44 2.72 1.06 -33.36
N CYS A 45 3.61 0.41 -32.60
CA CYS A 45 5.05 0.54 -32.78
C CYS A 45 5.51 0.08 -34.18
N PHE A 46 4.89 -0.92 -34.82
CA PHE A 46 5.26 -1.38 -36.16
C PHE A 46 4.82 -0.41 -37.27
N VAL A 47 3.60 0.12 -37.19
CA VAL A 47 3.03 1.11 -38.12
C VAL A 47 3.73 2.45 -37.94
N PHE A 48 4.02 2.87 -36.71
CA PHE A 48 4.82 4.05 -36.43
C PHE A 48 6.31 3.85 -36.73
N LYS A 49 6.84 2.62 -36.78
CA LYS A 49 8.22 2.37 -37.24
C LYS A 49 8.45 2.64 -38.73
N LEU A 50 7.40 2.60 -39.55
CA LEU A 50 7.47 2.99 -40.97
C LEU A 50 7.39 4.51 -41.20
N CYS A 51 6.87 5.28 -40.24
CA CYS A 51 6.72 6.75 -40.33
C CYS A 51 7.47 7.53 -39.24
N CYS A 52 8.18 6.88 -38.32
CA CYS A 52 8.83 7.53 -37.18
C CYS A 52 9.96 6.64 -36.64
N TRP A 53 11.11 6.65 -37.31
CA TRP A 53 12.36 6.05 -36.80
C TRP A 53 12.93 6.83 -35.58
N TRP A 54 12.21 7.86 -35.11
CA TRP A 54 12.47 8.77 -33.99
C TRP A 54 11.32 8.80 -32.95
N CYS A 55 10.58 7.68 -32.82
CA CYS A 55 9.35 7.59 -32.02
C CYS A 55 9.52 8.09 -30.57
N CYS A 56 8.95 9.27 -30.29
CA CYS A 56 9.21 10.09 -29.10
C CYS A 56 8.92 9.39 -27.77
N GLU A 57 9.93 9.33 -26.91
CA GLU A 57 9.76 9.17 -25.47
C GLU A 57 8.79 10.23 -24.94
N HIS A 58 7.97 9.86 -23.97
CA HIS A 58 7.06 10.80 -23.35
C HIS A 58 7.83 11.78 -22.46
N VAL A 59 7.58 13.06 -22.66
CA VAL A 59 8.04 14.13 -21.77
C VAL A 59 6.80 14.87 -21.28
N ASP A 60 6.66 14.93 -19.97
CA ASP A 60 5.55 15.53 -19.26
C ASP A 60 5.73 17.05 -19.18
N LYS A 61 5.08 17.76 -20.09
CA LYS A 61 5.13 19.23 -20.13
C LYS A 61 4.45 19.89 -18.91
N ALA A 62 3.57 19.18 -18.21
CA ALA A 62 2.86 19.70 -17.05
C ALA A 62 3.63 19.48 -15.74
N PHE A 63 4.65 18.61 -15.75
CA PHE A 63 5.55 18.37 -14.63
C PHE A 63 6.98 18.21 -15.19
N PRO A 64 7.59 19.32 -15.63
CA PRO A 64 8.82 19.27 -16.40
C PRO A 64 10.02 18.85 -15.54
N ALA A 65 10.94 18.10 -16.15
CA ALA A 65 12.19 17.65 -15.53
C ALA A 65 13.20 18.79 -15.27
N ASN A 66 12.87 19.71 -14.36
CA ASN A 66 13.70 20.85 -13.97
C ASN A 66 13.43 21.26 -12.51
N ALA A 67 14.04 22.36 -12.05
CA ALA A 67 13.91 22.81 -10.66
C ALA A 67 12.47 23.14 -10.23
N SER A 68 11.54 23.41 -11.16
CA SER A 68 10.15 23.70 -10.79
C SER A 68 9.40 22.48 -10.25
N SER A 69 9.68 21.29 -10.79
CA SER A 69 9.11 20.03 -10.29
C SER A 69 9.79 19.52 -9.01
N ILE A 70 11.03 19.93 -8.75
CA ILE A 70 11.70 19.70 -7.46
C ILE A 70 11.05 20.58 -6.37
N GLY A 71 10.82 21.86 -6.68
CA GLY A 71 10.33 22.85 -5.71
C GLY A 71 11.45 23.41 -4.81
N PRO A 72 11.11 24.08 -3.70
CA PRO A 72 12.10 24.58 -2.74
C PRO A 72 13.00 23.45 -2.20
N TRP A 73 14.31 23.57 -2.39
CA TRP A 73 15.27 22.55 -1.97
C TRP A 73 16.52 23.18 -1.37
N LYS A 74 16.85 22.84 -0.11
CA LYS A 74 18.06 23.28 0.62
C LYS A 74 18.33 24.80 0.55
N ALA A 75 17.28 25.62 0.46
CA ALA A 75 17.34 27.08 0.28
C ALA A 75 18.15 27.55 -0.96
N LYS A 76 18.29 26.69 -1.98
CA LYS A 76 19.01 26.97 -3.23
C LYS A 76 18.11 27.64 -4.27
N SER A 77 18.71 28.45 -5.13
CA SER A 77 18.03 29.00 -6.31
C SER A 77 17.76 27.91 -7.35
N LYS A 78 16.86 28.17 -8.30
CA LYS A 78 16.53 27.20 -9.37
C LYS A 78 17.75 26.82 -10.21
N GLU A 79 18.62 27.79 -10.46
CA GLU A 79 19.84 27.61 -11.24
C GLU A 79 20.84 26.70 -10.50
N GLN A 80 20.95 26.86 -9.18
CA GLN A 80 21.80 25.98 -8.34
C GLN A 80 21.24 24.55 -8.30
N ILE A 81 19.92 24.41 -8.20
CA ILE A 81 19.24 23.10 -8.27
C ILE A 81 19.54 22.42 -9.60
N GLU A 82 19.44 23.12 -10.73
CA GLU A 82 19.73 22.58 -12.07
C GLU A 82 21.22 22.29 -12.30
N GLN A 83 22.12 22.95 -11.56
CA GLN A 83 23.54 22.64 -11.57
C GLN A 83 23.84 21.33 -10.84
N GLU A 84 23.11 20.99 -9.78
CA GLU A 84 23.37 19.82 -8.93
C GLU A 84 22.52 18.60 -9.26
N ILE A 85 21.34 18.79 -9.85
CA ILE A 85 20.40 17.72 -10.17
C ILE A 85 20.34 17.53 -11.68
N GLU A 86 20.39 16.27 -12.09
CA GLU A 86 20.07 15.84 -13.45
C GLU A 86 18.83 14.95 -13.42
N TRP A 87 18.12 14.86 -14.55
CA TRP A 87 16.97 13.99 -14.68
C TRP A 87 17.30 12.89 -15.68
N LYS A 88 17.19 11.64 -15.25
CA LYS A 88 17.52 10.46 -16.06
C LYS A 88 16.31 9.55 -16.21
N ARG A 89 16.23 8.83 -17.33
CA ARG A 89 15.17 7.84 -17.51
C ARG A 89 15.35 6.69 -16.52
N ALA A 90 14.24 6.05 -16.17
CA ALA A 90 14.21 4.86 -15.33
C ALA A 90 15.19 3.77 -15.80
N THR A 91 15.32 3.55 -17.10
CA THR A 91 16.28 2.60 -17.69
C THR A 91 17.73 2.95 -17.35
N GLU A 92 18.11 4.21 -17.52
CA GLU A 92 19.47 4.68 -17.25
C GLU A 92 19.84 4.55 -15.77
N VAL A 93 18.87 4.76 -14.87
CA VAL A 93 19.10 4.70 -13.42
C VAL A 93 19.13 3.27 -12.93
N VAL A 94 18.12 2.48 -13.26
CA VAL A 94 17.96 1.12 -12.73
C VAL A 94 18.98 0.15 -13.34
N ASP A 95 19.35 0.32 -14.62
CA ASP A 95 20.40 -0.50 -15.23
C ASP A 95 21.78 -0.20 -14.63
N ALA A 96 22.01 1.02 -14.12
CA ALA A 96 23.24 1.39 -13.42
C ALA A 96 23.32 0.81 -12.00
N LEU A 97 22.17 0.56 -11.36
CA LEU A 97 22.07 0.01 -9.99
C LEU A 97 22.03 -1.53 -9.96
N GLY A 98 21.65 -2.18 -11.06
CA GLY A 98 21.58 -3.64 -11.15
C GLY A 98 22.95 -4.33 -11.26
N PRO A 99 23.03 -5.65 -10.99
CA PRO A 99 24.26 -6.41 -11.22
C PRO A 99 24.70 -6.30 -12.68
N GLN A 100 26.02 -6.11 -12.86
CA GLN A 100 26.63 -5.93 -14.17
C GLN A 100 26.31 -7.10 -15.11
N PRO A 101 26.17 -6.84 -16.43
CA PRO A 101 25.84 -7.87 -17.40
C PRO A 101 26.81 -9.05 -17.33
N VAL A 102 26.29 -10.25 -17.05
CA VAL A 102 27.08 -11.48 -17.16
C VAL A 102 27.16 -11.85 -18.64
N ALA A 103 28.38 -12.03 -19.15
CA ALA A 103 28.62 -12.35 -20.56
C ALA A 103 27.77 -13.56 -21.01
N GLY A 104 27.01 -13.38 -22.10
CA GLY A 104 26.17 -14.43 -22.69
C GLY A 104 24.76 -14.57 -22.11
N LYS A 105 24.37 -13.79 -21.09
CA LYS A 105 22.97 -13.71 -20.62
C LYS A 105 22.30 -12.40 -21.08
N PRO A 106 20.99 -12.42 -21.43
CA PRO A 106 20.27 -11.18 -21.70
C PRO A 106 20.33 -10.27 -20.47
N GLN A 107 20.62 -8.99 -20.65
CA GLN A 107 20.49 -8.03 -19.54
C GLN A 107 19.06 -8.06 -19.00
N PRO A 108 18.87 -8.15 -17.67
CA PRO A 108 17.52 -8.07 -17.11
C PRO A 108 16.95 -6.68 -17.43
N ARG A 109 15.65 -6.60 -17.71
CA ARG A 109 15.02 -5.33 -18.08
C ARG A 109 14.32 -4.74 -16.87
N VAL A 110 14.27 -3.41 -16.81
CA VAL A 110 13.42 -2.68 -15.88
C VAL A 110 11.97 -3.11 -16.02
N LYS A 111 11.26 -3.22 -14.90
CA LYS A 111 9.86 -3.60 -14.82
C LYS A 111 9.08 -2.58 -14.00
N LEU A 112 7.78 -2.52 -14.21
CA LEU A 112 6.92 -1.73 -13.34
C LEU A 112 6.77 -2.43 -11.98
N PHE A 113 6.45 -3.71 -12.02
CA PHE A 113 6.36 -4.66 -10.90
C PHE A 113 7.18 -5.92 -11.26
N GLU A 114 8.11 -6.35 -10.41
CA GLU A 114 9.04 -7.48 -10.55
C GLU A 114 8.76 -8.53 -9.47
N GLY A 115 8.07 -9.63 -9.80
CA GLY A 115 7.66 -10.61 -8.79
C GLY A 115 6.41 -10.22 -8.01
N GLY A 116 5.98 -8.96 -8.09
CA GLY A 116 4.70 -8.50 -7.56
C GLY A 116 4.80 -7.11 -6.96
N VAL A 117 4.11 -6.91 -5.85
CA VAL A 117 4.32 -5.75 -4.98
C VAL A 117 4.68 -6.30 -3.62
N GLU A 118 5.85 -5.95 -3.14
CA GLU A 118 6.34 -6.34 -1.82
C GLU A 118 6.62 -5.09 -0.97
N VAL A 119 6.43 -5.22 0.34
CA VAL A 119 6.75 -4.14 1.28
C VAL A 119 8.24 -3.80 1.23
N THR A 120 9.06 -4.82 0.95
CA THR A 120 10.49 -4.68 0.81
C THR A 120 10.90 -3.70 -0.28
N ASP A 121 10.07 -3.46 -1.30
CA ASP A 121 10.40 -2.63 -2.46
C ASP A 121 10.45 -1.13 -2.14
N ILE A 122 9.86 -0.75 -1.00
CA ILE A 122 9.72 0.63 -0.58
C ILE A 122 10.98 1.04 0.19
N ALA A 123 11.77 1.93 -0.40
CA ALA A 123 12.93 2.53 0.23
C ALA A 123 12.81 4.06 0.17
N GLN A 124 12.60 4.67 1.35
CA GLN A 124 12.46 6.12 1.48
C GLN A 124 13.79 6.83 1.12
N GLY A 125 13.67 7.95 0.41
CA GLY A 125 14.78 8.84 0.09
C GLY A 125 15.02 9.93 1.14
N GLY A 126 15.66 11.03 0.71
CA GLY A 126 15.90 12.19 1.55
C GLY A 126 14.71 13.15 1.73
N LEU A 127 13.49 12.73 1.34
CA LEU A 127 12.27 13.55 1.42
C LEU A 127 11.50 13.25 2.71
N GLY A 128 10.88 14.28 3.29
CA GLY A 128 10.01 14.16 4.47
C GLY A 128 8.62 13.60 4.16
N ASP A 129 8.53 12.63 3.26
CA ASP A 129 7.29 11.99 2.80
C ASP A 129 7.09 10.59 3.40
N CYS A 130 7.69 10.34 4.57
CA CYS A 130 7.56 9.10 5.31
C CYS A 130 6.11 8.67 5.55
N TRP A 131 5.19 9.63 5.67
CA TRP A 131 3.75 9.41 5.78
C TRP A 131 3.17 8.69 4.54
N LEU A 132 3.69 8.98 3.35
CA LEU A 132 3.31 8.31 2.10
C LEU A 132 3.93 6.91 2.06
N MET A 133 5.24 6.79 2.32
CA MET A 133 5.94 5.51 2.28
C MET A 133 5.35 4.49 3.26
N SER A 134 5.03 4.92 4.49
CA SER A 134 4.36 4.08 5.48
C SER A 134 3.00 3.58 5.00
N ALA A 135 2.22 4.45 4.35
CA ALA A 135 0.94 4.08 3.77
C ALA A 135 1.13 3.11 2.57
N LEU A 136 2.16 3.29 1.76
CA LEU A 136 2.52 2.35 0.69
C LEU A 136 2.89 0.98 1.24
N CYS A 137 3.61 0.89 2.36
CA CYS A 137 3.94 -0.39 2.99
C CYS A 137 2.67 -1.12 3.43
N CYS A 138 1.72 -0.41 4.05
CA CYS A 138 0.40 -0.98 4.35
C CYS A 138 -0.36 -1.43 3.09
N MET A 139 -0.23 -0.68 2.00
CA MET A 139 -0.90 -1.00 0.73
C MET A 139 -0.23 -2.18 0.01
N ALA A 140 1.07 -2.38 0.18
CA ALA A 140 1.80 -3.52 -0.39
C ALA A 140 1.38 -4.85 0.23
N GLU A 141 0.95 -4.86 1.50
CA GLU A 141 0.27 -6.02 2.12
C GLU A 141 -1.09 -6.34 1.44
N ARG A 142 -1.60 -5.42 0.59
CA ARG A 142 -2.87 -5.53 -0.15
C ARG A 142 -2.70 -5.09 -1.62
N PRO A 143 -1.91 -5.84 -2.40
CA PRO A 143 -1.38 -5.36 -3.68
C PRO A 143 -2.45 -5.09 -4.73
N GLY A 144 -3.63 -5.74 -4.63
CA GLY A 144 -4.74 -5.53 -5.57
C GLY A 144 -5.25 -4.10 -5.67
N GLN A 145 -5.16 -3.30 -4.60
CA GLN A 145 -5.50 -1.88 -4.71
C GLN A 145 -4.41 -1.09 -5.46
N LEU A 146 -3.13 -1.43 -5.28
CA LEU A 146 -2.03 -0.80 -5.99
C LEU A 146 -2.13 -1.05 -7.49
N TYR A 147 -2.36 -2.30 -7.91
CA TYR A 147 -2.59 -2.61 -9.33
C TYR A 147 -3.81 -1.90 -9.94
N LYS A 148 -4.78 -1.49 -9.11
CA LYS A 148 -5.95 -0.74 -9.58
C LYS A 148 -5.69 0.75 -9.72
N ILE A 149 -4.81 1.35 -8.93
CA ILE A 149 -4.51 2.77 -9.10
C ILE A 149 -3.64 2.99 -10.34
N PHE A 150 -2.75 2.06 -10.69
CA PHE A 150 -2.07 2.07 -11.97
C PHE A 150 -3.07 1.78 -13.11
N VAL A 151 -3.01 2.59 -14.18
CA VAL A 151 -3.85 2.38 -15.38
C VAL A 151 -3.24 1.32 -16.27
N GLN A 152 -1.91 1.27 -16.33
CA GLN A 152 -1.11 0.21 -16.94
C GLN A 152 -0.30 -0.53 -15.88
N ASN A 153 -0.29 -1.85 -15.93
CA ASN A 153 0.48 -2.69 -15.00
C ASN A 153 1.77 -3.26 -15.62
N ALA A 154 1.97 -3.04 -16.93
CA ALA A 154 3.18 -3.39 -17.64
C ALA A 154 4.15 -2.19 -17.76
N TYR A 155 5.44 -2.50 -17.93
CA TYR A 155 6.46 -1.50 -18.27
C TYR A 155 6.14 -0.80 -19.61
N SER A 156 6.40 0.51 -19.66
CA SER A 156 6.13 1.36 -20.82
C SER A 156 7.44 1.73 -21.52
N ASP A 157 7.72 1.17 -22.69
CA ASP A 157 8.91 1.51 -23.51
C ASP A 157 8.93 3.00 -23.93
N ARG A 158 7.78 3.68 -23.87
CA ARG A 158 7.67 5.13 -24.14
C ARG A 158 7.94 5.99 -22.91
N GLY A 159 8.13 5.39 -21.73
CA GLY A 159 8.28 6.10 -20.47
C GLY A 159 7.02 6.82 -20.01
N LYS A 160 5.82 6.43 -20.47
CA LYS A 160 4.54 7.08 -20.09
C LYS A 160 3.74 6.21 -19.13
N TYR A 161 3.36 6.79 -17.98
CA TYR A 161 2.60 6.13 -16.93
C TYR A 161 1.38 6.96 -16.51
N SER A 162 0.28 6.31 -16.15
CA SER A 162 -0.93 6.97 -15.68
C SER A 162 -1.39 6.30 -14.38
N ILE A 163 -1.56 7.11 -13.33
CA ILE A 163 -1.86 6.67 -11.97
C ILE A 163 -3.11 7.41 -11.48
N ARG A 164 -4.05 6.68 -10.88
CA ARG A 164 -5.29 7.21 -10.33
C ARG A 164 -5.09 7.59 -8.88
N ILE A 165 -5.38 8.84 -8.54
CA ILE A 165 -5.34 9.38 -7.18
C ILE A 165 -6.73 9.94 -6.86
N PHE A 166 -7.28 9.59 -5.71
CA PHE A 166 -8.57 10.11 -5.26
C PHE A 166 -8.40 11.50 -4.65
N ASP A 167 -9.09 12.50 -5.20
CA ASP A 167 -9.16 13.83 -4.60
C ASP A 167 -10.32 13.87 -3.61
N GLY A 168 -10.02 13.66 -2.32
CA GLY A 168 -11.01 13.64 -1.25
C GLY A 168 -11.80 14.95 -1.10
N ARG A 169 -11.22 16.09 -1.50
CA ARG A 169 -11.92 17.40 -1.49
C ARG A 169 -13.03 17.44 -2.54
N ALA A 170 -12.78 16.83 -3.70
CA ALA A 170 -13.72 16.76 -4.81
C ALA A 170 -14.56 15.46 -4.81
N GLY A 171 -14.25 14.49 -3.94
CA GLY A 171 -14.90 13.19 -3.87
C GLY A 171 -14.78 12.37 -5.16
N LYS A 172 -13.68 12.53 -5.92
CA LYS A 172 -13.54 11.89 -7.24
C LYS A 172 -12.12 11.42 -7.53
N TRP A 173 -12.01 10.38 -8.36
CA TRP A 173 -10.74 9.91 -8.90
C TRP A 173 -10.21 10.86 -9.98
N VAL A 174 -8.91 11.13 -9.92
CA VAL A 174 -8.15 11.93 -10.88
C VAL A 174 -7.02 11.08 -11.45
N THR A 175 -6.91 11.02 -12.78
CA THR A 175 -5.81 10.31 -13.44
C THR A 175 -4.64 11.26 -13.67
N VAL A 176 -3.53 11.02 -12.99
CA VAL A 176 -2.27 11.74 -13.12
C VAL A 176 -1.38 10.98 -14.10
N THR A 177 -1.03 11.61 -15.22
CA THR A 177 -0.12 11.04 -16.20
C THR A 177 1.26 11.64 -16.01
N ILE A 178 2.30 10.81 -15.96
CA ILE A 178 3.69 11.20 -15.76
C ILE A 178 4.59 10.53 -16.79
N ASP A 179 5.79 11.08 -16.96
CA ASP A 179 6.90 10.36 -17.57
C ASP A 179 7.79 9.66 -16.52
N ASP A 180 8.79 8.91 -16.95
CA ASP A 180 9.76 8.19 -16.12
C ASP A 180 11.14 8.88 -16.00
N LEU A 181 11.21 10.20 -16.20
CA LEU A 181 12.39 10.98 -15.82
C LEU A 181 12.45 11.11 -14.31
N LEU A 182 13.54 10.68 -13.68
CA LEU A 182 13.73 10.67 -12.24
C LEU A 182 14.88 11.61 -11.84
N PRO A 183 14.75 12.36 -10.74
CA PRO A 183 15.78 13.28 -10.29
C PRO A 183 16.94 12.53 -9.63
N VAL A 184 18.15 12.81 -10.10
CA VAL A 184 19.41 12.20 -9.67
C VAL A 184 20.38 13.30 -9.26
N GLU A 185 21.07 13.14 -8.14
CA GLU A 185 22.11 14.06 -7.71
C GLU A 185 23.40 13.80 -8.50
N LYS A 186 23.89 14.79 -9.25
CA LYS A 186 25.04 14.63 -10.16
C LYS A 186 26.33 14.21 -9.43
N ALA A 187 26.49 14.64 -8.18
CA ALA A 187 27.70 14.37 -7.39
C ALA A 187 27.81 12.90 -6.99
N THR A 188 26.69 12.26 -6.65
CA THR A 188 26.64 10.89 -6.13
C THR A 188 26.15 9.89 -7.17
N GLY A 189 25.44 10.36 -8.20
CA GLY A 189 24.74 9.52 -9.17
C GLY A 189 23.52 8.79 -8.58
N GLN A 190 23.13 9.11 -7.34
CA GLN A 190 22.00 8.47 -6.66
C GLN A 190 20.71 9.24 -6.90
N LEU A 191 19.59 8.52 -6.87
CA LEU A 191 18.27 9.13 -6.90
C LEU A 191 18.08 10.04 -5.69
N LEU A 192 17.37 11.15 -5.89
CA LEU A 192 17.20 12.15 -4.85
C LEU A 192 16.18 11.74 -3.78
N TYR A 193 15.15 10.99 -4.18
CA TYR A 193 13.98 10.64 -3.37
C TYR A 193 13.85 9.12 -3.25
N ALA A 194 12.67 8.53 -3.42
CA ALA A 194 12.48 7.09 -3.33
C ALA A 194 13.57 6.32 -4.09
N GLN A 195 14.12 5.30 -3.43
CA GLN A 195 15.13 4.43 -4.02
C GLN A 195 14.45 3.17 -4.57
N PRO A 196 14.88 2.66 -5.72
CA PRO A 196 14.40 1.39 -6.22
C PRO A 196 15.04 0.28 -5.39
N LYS A 197 14.26 -0.77 -5.12
CA LYS A 197 14.82 -2.07 -4.77
C LYS A 197 14.63 -3.00 -5.96
N GLY A 198 15.69 -3.73 -6.32
CA GLY A 198 15.67 -4.55 -7.53
C GLY A 198 15.53 -3.67 -8.78
N ARG A 199 14.68 -4.08 -9.73
CA ARG A 199 14.47 -3.39 -11.01
C ARG A 199 13.04 -2.89 -11.21
N GLU A 200 12.36 -2.59 -10.11
CA GLU A 200 10.98 -2.10 -10.09
C GLU A 200 10.88 -0.58 -10.10
N LEU A 201 9.77 -0.07 -10.66
CA LEU A 201 9.52 1.37 -10.79
C LEU A 201 8.31 1.87 -10.02
N TRP A 202 7.44 1.00 -9.54
CA TRP A 202 6.13 1.42 -9.06
C TRP A 202 6.21 2.41 -7.90
N VAL A 203 7.13 2.25 -6.95
CA VAL A 203 7.31 3.19 -5.82
C VAL A 203 7.72 4.57 -6.33
N LEU A 204 8.74 4.64 -7.20
CA LEU A 204 9.28 5.88 -7.75
C LEU A 204 8.24 6.64 -8.58
N LEU A 205 7.51 5.91 -9.42
CA LEU A 205 6.47 6.49 -10.26
C LEU A 205 5.26 6.94 -9.44
N LEU A 206 4.92 6.22 -8.37
CA LEU A 206 3.84 6.60 -7.48
C LEU A 206 4.18 7.86 -6.67
N GLU A 207 5.37 7.93 -6.08
CA GLU A 207 5.90 9.13 -5.41
C GLU A 207 5.87 10.34 -6.37
N LYS A 208 6.37 10.16 -7.60
CA LYS A 208 6.33 11.21 -8.64
C LYS A 208 4.91 11.64 -9.00
N ALA A 209 3.97 10.72 -9.13
CA ALA A 209 2.57 11.06 -9.43
C ALA A 209 1.93 11.84 -8.27
N PHE A 210 2.26 11.51 -7.02
CA PHE A 210 1.85 12.30 -5.86
C PHE A 210 2.48 13.69 -5.89
N ALA A 211 3.78 13.81 -6.18
CA ALA A 211 4.47 15.09 -6.32
C ALA A 211 3.79 15.96 -7.39
N LYS A 212 3.50 15.39 -8.57
CA LYS A 212 2.74 16.09 -9.62
C LYS A 212 1.32 16.47 -9.18
N PHE A 213 0.65 15.59 -8.45
CA PHE A 213 -0.70 15.86 -7.97
C PHE A 213 -0.74 17.03 -6.98
N CYS A 214 0.25 17.13 -6.10
CA CYS A 214 0.37 18.19 -5.10
C CYS A 214 0.99 19.49 -5.64
N GLY A 215 1.95 19.40 -6.57
CA GLY A 215 2.58 20.55 -7.24
C GLY A 215 4.04 20.29 -7.61
N SER A 216 4.85 19.86 -6.63
CA SER A 216 6.27 19.56 -6.72
C SER A 216 6.66 18.47 -5.71
N TYR A 217 7.89 17.96 -5.77
CA TYR A 217 8.39 17.02 -4.75
C TYR A 217 8.50 17.68 -3.37
N ALA A 218 8.94 18.93 -3.29
CA ALA A 218 8.96 19.69 -2.04
C ALA A 218 7.57 19.83 -1.41
N ASP A 219 6.50 19.82 -2.23
CA ASP A 219 5.12 19.82 -1.71
C ASP A 219 4.72 18.50 -1.06
N LEU A 220 5.53 17.43 -1.11
CA LEU A 220 5.30 16.20 -0.34
C LEU A 220 5.91 16.24 1.06
N ASP A 221 6.75 17.24 1.34
CA ASP A 221 7.42 17.38 2.63
C ASP A 221 6.41 17.68 3.76
N GLY A 222 6.35 16.77 4.74
CA GLY A 222 5.43 16.79 5.86
C GLY A 222 3.99 16.55 5.44
N GLY A 223 3.38 15.45 5.87
CA GLY A 223 2.01 15.11 5.52
C GLY A 223 1.35 14.22 6.57
N HIS A 224 0.19 13.68 6.22
CA HIS A 224 -0.59 12.82 7.10
C HIS A 224 -0.90 11.50 6.40
N GLU A 225 -0.55 10.38 7.04
CA GLU A 225 -0.73 9.01 6.56
C GLU A 225 -2.19 8.75 6.21
N ILE A 226 -3.11 9.21 7.07
CA ILE A 226 -4.56 9.11 6.84
C ILE A 226 -5.01 9.74 5.51
N TRP A 227 -4.37 10.82 5.06
CA TRP A 227 -4.66 11.41 3.75
C TRP A 227 -4.12 10.56 2.61
N ALA A 228 -2.91 9.97 2.76
CA ALA A 228 -2.40 8.99 1.80
C ALA A 228 -3.38 7.83 1.63
N PHE A 229 -3.92 7.28 2.72
CA PHE A 229 -4.93 6.24 2.64
C PHE A 229 -6.14 6.67 1.83
N GLU A 230 -6.74 7.82 2.14
CA GLU A 230 -7.88 8.32 1.38
C GLU A 230 -7.53 8.50 -0.11
N ALA A 231 -6.37 9.09 -0.42
CA ALA A 231 -5.93 9.35 -1.78
C ALA A 231 -5.66 8.07 -2.60
N LEU A 232 -5.14 7.01 -1.96
CA LEU A 232 -4.83 5.73 -2.60
C LEU A 232 -6.04 4.80 -2.71
N THR A 233 -7.03 4.96 -1.83
CA THR A 233 -8.15 4.01 -1.68
C THR A 233 -9.50 4.57 -2.10
N GLY A 234 -9.74 5.87 -1.88
CA GLY A 234 -11.06 6.49 -1.93
C GLY A 234 -12.03 5.98 -0.85
N ASP A 235 -11.55 5.24 0.15
CA ASP A 235 -12.37 4.68 1.22
C ASP A 235 -12.44 5.59 2.45
N PRO A 236 -13.43 5.41 3.35
CA PRO A 236 -13.53 6.17 4.59
C PRO A 236 -12.34 5.92 5.52
N VAL A 237 -11.76 7.01 6.01
CA VAL A 237 -10.61 7.00 6.93
C VAL A 237 -10.90 7.77 8.21
N PHE A 238 -10.30 7.37 9.33
CA PHE A 238 -10.34 8.09 10.60
C PHE A 238 -9.11 7.75 11.46
N SER A 239 -8.77 8.63 12.40
CA SER A 239 -7.72 8.42 13.38
C SER A 239 -8.31 8.12 14.76
N LEU A 240 -7.65 7.29 15.55
CA LEU A 240 -7.84 7.19 16.99
C LEU A 240 -6.58 7.76 17.64
N MET A 241 -6.74 8.75 18.51
CA MET A 241 -5.65 9.40 19.22
C MET A 241 -5.81 9.18 20.71
N ARG A 242 -4.75 8.71 21.37
CA ARG A 242 -4.78 8.43 22.80
C ARG A 242 -4.51 9.70 23.60
N GLU A 243 -5.46 10.05 24.47
CA GLU A 243 -5.36 11.16 25.43
C GLU A 243 -5.11 10.60 26.84
N GLY A 244 -4.44 11.36 27.71
CA GLY A 244 -4.23 11.00 29.12
C GLY A 244 -2.87 10.35 29.48
N GLY A 245 -1.95 10.19 28.52
CA GLY A 245 -0.59 9.66 28.77
C GLY A 245 -0.58 8.25 29.40
N SER A 246 0.54 7.75 29.91
CA SER A 246 0.67 6.38 30.48
C SER A 246 -0.13 6.14 31.78
N SER A 247 -1.07 7.02 32.14
CA SER A 247 -1.94 6.86 33.31
C SER A 247 -3.08 5.87 33.03
N ASN A 248 -3.63 5.28 34.09
CA ASN A 248 -4.74 4.33 34.03
C ASN A 248 -6.08 4.94 33.55
N ASP A 249 -6.15 6.27 33.39
CA ASP A 249 -7.34 7.01 32.91
C ASP A 249 -7.25 7.38 31.42
N GLY A 250 -6.26 6.81 30.71
CA GLY A 250 -6.09 7.04 29.28
C GLY A 250 -7.28 6.56 28.45
N HIS A 251 -7.61 7.31 27.42
CA HIS A 251 -8.68 6.96 26.49
C HIS A 251 -8.35 7.40 25.07
N TRP A 252 -8.84 6.64 24.11
CA TRP A 252 -8.71 6.92 22.69
C TRP A 252 -9.90 7.71 22.19
N VAL A 253 -9.63 8.82 21.49
CA VAL A 253 -10.66 9.65 20.88
C VAL A 253 -10.59 9.50 19.37
N ARG A 254 -11.75 9.38 18.75
CA ARG A 254 -11.86 9.34 17.29
C ARG A 254 -11.75 10.72 16.68
N HIS A 255 -10.97 10.85 15.61
CA HIS A 255 -10.86 12.04 14.80
C HIS A 255 -11.20 11.70 13.35
N GLU A 256 -12.12 12.47 12.77
CA GLU A 256 -12.50 12.35 11.36
C GLU A 256 -11.61 13.24 10.49
N LEU A 257 -11.18 12.72 9.33
CA LEU A 257 -10.48 13.52 8.33
C LEU A 257 -11.43 14.59 7.77
N VAL A 258 -10.96 15.84 7.76
CA VAL A 258 -11.67 16.98 7.19
C VAL A 258 -10.75 17.71 6.22
N HIS A 259 -11.21 17.85 4.99
CA HIS A 259 -10.54 18.65 3.97
C HIS A 259 -10.68 20.14 4.27
N LYS A 260 -9.56 20.87 4.35
CA LYS A 260 -9.60 22.33 4.51
C LYS A 260 -9.77 23.01 3.15
N PRO A 261 -10.51 24.13 3.08
CA PRO A 261 -10.60 24.91 1.84
C PRO A 261 -9.24 25.49 1.49
N GLY A 262 -8.91 25.53 0.20
CA GLY A 262 -7.66 26.08 -0.31
C GLY A 262 -7.17 25.39 -1.58
N THR A 263 -6.03 25.86 -2.10
CA THR A 263 -5.38 25.29 -3.29
C THR A 263 -4.60 24.02 -2.95
N GLU A 264 -3.97 23.98 -1.78
CA GLU A 264 -3.17 22.84 -1.29
C GLU A 264 -4.03 21.59 -1.11
N LYS A 265 -3.68 20.50 -1.81
CA LYS A 265 -4.53 19.30 -1.91
C LYS A 265 -4.53 18.42 -0.68
N ARG A 266 -3.39 18.39 0.01
CA ARG A 266 -3.11 17.58 1.19
C ARG A 266 -3.46 18.28 2.50
N LYS A 267 -3.89 19.54 2.44
CA LYS A 267 -4.19 20.33 3.63
C LYS A 267 -5.47 19.83 4.28
N ILE A 268 -5.30 18.97 5.27
CA ILE A 268 -6.40 18.41 6.04
C ILE A 268 -6.42 18.98 7.47
N GLY A 269 -7.52 18.69 8.17
CA GLY A 269 -7.65 18.81 9.60
C GLY A 269 -8.29 17.55 10.16
N LEU A 270 -8.17 17.37 11.46
CA LEU A 270 -8.72 16.24 12.19
C LEU A 270 -9.80 16.75 13.14
N ARG A 271 -11.07 16.47 12.84
CA ARG A 271 -12.18 16.89 13.68
C ARG A 271 -12.41 15.84 14.76
N LYS A 272 -12.19 16.23 16.02
CA LYS A 272 -12.45 15.41 17.20
C LYS A 272 -13.94 15.02 17.26
N SER A 273 -14.21 13.74 17.51
CA SER A 273 -15.52 13.17 17.82
C SER A 273 -15.75 13.15 19.33
N ASP A 274 -16.99 12.98 19.75
CA ASP A 274 -17.36 12.74 21.15
C ASP A 274 -17.17 11.27 21.56
N GLU A 275 -16.83 10.40 20.61
CA GLU A 275 -16.57 8.98 20.83
C GLU A 275 -15.23 8.75 21.54
N LYS A 276 -15.31 8.15 22.72
CA LYS A 276 -14.17 7.78 23.57
C LYS A 276 -14.15 6.28 23.80
N PHE A 277 -12.96 5.70 23.76
CA PHE A 277 -12.74 4.26 23.94
C PHE A 277 -11.65 4.03 24.99
N SER A 278 -11.87 3.09 25.91
CA SER A 278 -10.81 2.62 26.80
C SER A 278 -9.75 1.83 26.00
N ASP A 279 -8.58 1.60 26.59
CA ASP A 279 -7.51 0.80 25.96
C ASP A 279 -7.99 -0.60 25.54
N GLU A 280 -8.83 -1.24 26.37
CA GLU A 280 -9.45 -2.54 26.05
C GLU A 280 -10.45 -2.43 24.89
N GLN A 281 -11.30 -1.40 24.89
CA GLN A 281 -12.24 -1.19 23.78
C GLN A 281 -11.50 -0.93 22.47
N THR A 282 -10.41 -0.17 22.50
CA THR A 282 -9.55 0.09 21.35
C THR A 282 -8.90 -1.19 20.84
N PHE A 283 -8.42 -2.08 21.72
CA PHE A 283 -7.89 -3.37 21.30
C PHE A 283 -8.93 -4.20 20.53
N GLN A 284 -10.17 -4.26 21.02
CA GLN A 284 -11.26 -4.95 20.32
C GLN A 284 -11.64 -4.29 18.99
N LEU A 285 -11.57 -2.96 18.91
CA LEU A 285 -11.75 -2.24 17.64
C LEU A 285 -10.65 -2.60 16.65
N VAL A 286 -9.38 -2.55 17.05
CA VAL A 286 -8.22 -2.96 16.24
C VAL A 286 -8.45 -4.36 15.69
N ARG A 287 -8.76 -5.35 16.55
CA ARG A 287 -9.06 -6.72 16.12
C ARG A 287 -10.22 -6.78 15.11
N THR A 288 -11.26 -6.00 15.32
CA THR A 288 -12.42 -5.92 14.43
C THR A 288 -12.04 -5.37 13.05
N TYR A 289 -11.20 -4.34 13.00
CA TYR A 289 -10.73 -3.74 11.75
C TYR A 289 -9.73 -4.63 11.02
N ILE A 290 -8.82 -5.32 11.72
CA ILE A 290 -7.91 -6.32 11.12
C ILE A 290 -8.71 -7.47 10.51
N ARG A 291 -9.69 -8.01 11.26
CA ARG A 291 -10.60 -9.05 10.75
C ARG A 291 -11.41 -8.58 9.55
N ALA A 292 -11.78 -7.30 9.54
CA ALA A 292 -12.43 -6.66 8.41
C ALA A 292 -11.46 -6.29 7.27
N GLU A 293 -10.19 -6.67 7.38
CA GLU A 293 -9.14 -6.42 6.38
C GLU A 293 -8.95 -4.92 6.08
N ALA A 294 -9.19 -4.06 7.08
CA ALA A 294 -8.87 -2.64 7.01
C ALA A 294 -7.36 -2.42 6.98
N LEU A 295 -6.93 -1.31 6.39
CA LEU A 295 -5.53 -0.88 6.50
C LEU A 295 -5.40 -0.05 7.75
N MET A 296 -4.38 -0.32 8.56
CA MET A 296 -4.13 0.42 9.78
C MET A 296 -2.66 0.72 9.95
N THR A 297 -2.37 1.92 10.46
CA THR A 297 -1.06 2.30 10.94
C THR A 297 -1.13 2.70 12.40
N ALA A 298 0.00 2.58 13.09
CA ALA A 298 0.20 3.11 14.42
C ALA A 298 1.39 4.06 14.41
N SER A 299 1.33 5.13 15.19
CA SER A 299 2.42 6.10 15.28
C SER A 299 2.73 6.50 16.72
N ILE A 300 3.98 6.90 16.91
CA ILE A 300 4.50 7.45 18.16
C ILE A 300 4.73 8.93 17.89
N SER A 301 4.01 9.81 18.59
CA SER A 301 4.14 11.26 18.38
C SER A 301 5.55 11.75 18.71
N ASN A 302 6.16 12.50 17.79
CA ASN A 302 7.41 13.24 18.03
C ASN A 302 7.56 14.40 17.03
N HIS A 303 8.42 15.37 17.35
CA HIS A 303 8.84 16.40 16.40
C HIS A 303 9.94 15.84 15.49
N GLY A 304 9.53 15.20 14.40
CA GLY A 304 10.41 14.55 13.44
C GLY A 304 10.82 13.12 13.85
N GLU A 305 11.49 12.44 12.92
CA GLU A 305 11.85 11.03 13.09
C GLU A 305 13.01 10.85 14.07
N ALA A 306 12.84 9.98 15.07
CA ALA A 306 13.86 9.74 16.10
C ALA A 306 13.95 8.25 16.45
N LYS A 307 15.14 7.66 16.21
CA LYS A 307 15.47 6.28 16.59
C LYS A 307 15.69 6.19 18.10
N ARG A 308 15.05 5.23 18.75
CA ARG A 308 15.13 4.99 20.20
C ARG A 308 15.98 3.75 20.51
N SER A 309 16.42 3.66 21.76
CA SER A 309 17.25 2.54 22.25
C SER A 309 16.49 1.20 22.35
N ASP A 310 15.18 1.27 22.53
CA ASP A 310 14.26 0.12 22.57
C ASP A 310 13.94 -0.47 21.19
N GLY A 311 14.50 0.12 20.13
CA GLY A 311 14.33 -0.32 18.75
C GLY A 311 13.19 0.38 18.01
N LEU A 312 12.35 1.15 18.70
CA LEU A 312 11.28 1.91 18.06
C LEU A 312 11.81 3.23 17.45
N VAL A 313 11.03 3.77 16.54
CA VAL A 313 11.26 5.05 15.85
C VAL A 313 10.04 5.92 16.10
N ALA A 314 10.25 7.07 16.74
CA ALA A 314 9.20 8.05 16.98
C ALA A 314 9.09 9.05 15.82
N GLY A 315 7.93 9.70 15.66
CA GLY A 315 7.68 10.65 14.58
C GLY A 315 7.45 9.99 13.21
N HIS A 316 7.10 8.71 13.21
CA HIS A 316 6.92 7.88 12.03
C HIS A 316 5.79 6.85 12.25
N ALA A 317 5.25 6.28 11.17
CA ALA A 317 4.16 5.32 11.21
C ALA A 317 4.60 3.87 10.95
N TYR A 318 3.98 2.94 11.65
CA TYR A 318 4.17 1.50 11.53
C TYR A 318 2.90 0.90 10.95
N SER A 319 3.03 -0.10 10.08
CA SER A 319 1.86 -0.89 9.66
C SER A 319 1.39 -1.76 10.82
N LEU A 320 0.09 -1.74 11.14
CA LEU A 320 -0.52 -2.60 12.15
C LEU A 320 -1.17 -3.80 11.45
N LEU A 321 -0.52 -4.96 11.54
CA LEU A 321 -0.78 -6.10 10.67
C LEU A 321 -1.67 -7.17 11.29
N ASP A 322 -1.56 -7.40 12.60
CA ASP A 322 -2.35 -8.42 13.30
C ASP A 322 -2.59 -8.05 14.77
N ALA A 323 -3.64 -8.60 15.37
CA ALA A 323 -3.96 -8.44 16.79
C ALA A 323 -4.64 -9.71 17.32
N LYS A 324 -4.02 -10.36 18.31
CA LYS A 324 -4.45 -11.65 18.85
C LYS A 324 -4.55 -11.62 20.37
N SER A 325 -5.55 -12.33 20.88
CA SER A 325 -5.78 -12.52 22.30
C SER A 325 -5.61 -14.01 22.63
N PHE A 326 -4.96 -14.29 23.76
CA PHE A 326 -4.70 -15.65 24.24
C PHE A 326 -5.17 -15.82 25.68
N SER A 327 -5.37 -17.08 26.08
CA SER A 327 -5.70 -17.44 27.47
C SER A 327 -4.65 -16.89 28.44
N GLY A 328 -5.10 -16.40 29.59
CA GLY A 328 -4.22 -15.77 30.59
C GLY A 328 -4.07 -14.26 30.43
N GLY A 329 -4.92 -13.62 29.62
CA GLY A 329 -4.93 -12.15 29.47
C GLY A 329 -3.79 -11.61 28.60
N ILE A 330 -3.20 -12.46 27.75
CA ILE A 330 -2.10 -12.04 26.87
C ILE A 330 -2.69 -11.47 25.58
N HIS A 331 -2.43 -10.20 25.32
CA HIS A 331 -2.88 -9.47 24.14
C HIS A 331 -1.66 -9.04 23.33
N LEU A 332 -1.55 -9.54 22.10
CA LEU A 332 -0.40 -9.27 21.23
C LEU A 332 -0.84 -8.55 19.98
N VAL A 333 -0.02 -7.59 19.55
CA VAL A 333 -0.16 -6.90 18.25
C VAL A 333 1.09 -7.09 17.42
N ARG A 334 0.90 -7.24 16.11
CA ARG A 334 1.99 -7.33 15.13
C ARG A 334 2.11 -6.03 14.38
N LEU A 335 3.27 -5.41 14.45
CA LEU A 335 3.60 -4.20 13.70
C LEU A 335 4.67 -4.48 12.66
N ARG A 336 4.85 -3.52 11.76
CA ARG A 336 5.96 -3.49 10.82
C ARG A 336 6.48 -2.08 10.62
N ASN A 337 7.78 -1.92 10.80
CA ASN A 337 8.51 -0.74 10.40
C ASN A 337 8.66 -0.75 8.86
N PRO A 338 8.20 0.27 8.14
CA PRO A 338 8.31 0.31 6.69
C PRO A 338 9.75 0.42 6.18
N TRP A 339 10.72 0.78 7.02
CA TRP A 339 12.14 0.73 6.67
C TRP A 339 12.71 -0.70 6.59
N GLY A 340 11.91 -1.71 6.97
CA GLY A 340 12.32 -3.12 6.97
C GLY A 340 13.45 -3.44 7.95
N THR A 341 13.71 -2.55 8.90
CA THR A 341 14.74 -2.65 9.95
C THR A 341 14.27 -1.87 11.19
N PHE A 342 15.02 -1.93 12.29
CA PHE A 342 14.67 -1.28 13.57
C PHE A 342 13.38 -1.86 14.17
N GLU A 343 13.53 -3.05 14.75
CA GLU A 343 12.46 -3.80 15.40
C GLU A 343 12.48 -3.61 16.92
N TRP A 344 11.32 -3.85 17.54
CA TRP A 344 11.13 -3.85 18.98
C TRP A 344 12.05 -4.84 19.69
N LYS A 345 12.65 -4.41 20.80
CA LYS A 345 13.61 -5.23 21.59
C LYS A 345 13.09 -5.65 22.97
N GLY A 346 11.82 -5.36 23.26
CA GLY A 346 11.22 -5.69 24.56
C GLY A 346 10.45 -7.00 24.53
N ALA A 347 9.45 -7.11 25.41
CA ALA A 347 8.67 -8.34 25.53
C ALA A 347 8.01 -8.72 24.20
N TRP A 348 8.09 -10.02 23.87
CA TRP A 348 7.59 -10.60 22.62
C TRP A 348 8.27 -10.13 21.32
N SER A 349 9.44 -9.48 21.40
CA SER A 349 10.34 -9.34 20.25
C SER A 349 10.70 -10.70 19.63
N ASP A 350 11.24 -10.70 18.42
CA ASP A 350 11.51 -11.91 17.65
C ASP A 350 12.40 -12.95 18.39
N ASP A 351 13.34 -12.47 19.21
CA ASP A 351 14.27 -13.27 20.01
C ASP A 351 13.86 -13.42 21.49
N ALA A 352 12.69 -12.91 21.87
CA ALA A 352 12.25 -12.83 23.26
C ALA A 352 12.08 -14.21 23.93
N ALA A 353 12.36 -14.29 25.23
CA ALA A 353 12.31 -15.54 25.99
C ALA A 353 10.88 -16.06 26.19
N GLU A 354 9.89 -15.16 26.12
CA GLU A 354 8.46 -15.38 26.29
C GLU A 354 7.92 -16.41 25.31
N TRP A 355 8.50 -16.48 24.10
CA TRP A 355 8.15 -17.50 23.11
C TRP A 355 8.45 -18.91 23.61
N LYS A 356 9.59 -19.09 24.31
CA LYS A 356 10.00 -20.38 24.88
C LYS A 356 9.14 -20.76 26.07
N THR A 357 8.72 -19.79 26.88
CA THR A 357 7.84 -20.05 28.03
C THR A 357 6.38 -20.28 27.63
N HIS A 358 5.97 -19.85 26.43
CA HIS A 358 4.61 -20.02 25.90
C HIS A 358 4.59 -20.81 24.58
N PRO A 359 4.97 -22.10 24.56
CA PRO A 359 5.13 -22.88 23.32
C PRO A 359 3.83 -23.05 22.52
N LYS A 360 2.66 -22.95 23.16
CA LYS A 360 1.36 -22.96 22.46
C LYS A 360 1.17 -21.69 21.64
N ILE A 361 1.48 -20.52 22.20
CA ILE A 361 1.39 -19.22 21.52
C ILE A 361 2.41 -19.18 20.37
N GLN A 362 3.64 -19.61 20.63
CA GLN A 362 4.70 -19.68 19.61
C GLN A 362 4.29 -20.54 18.40
N ARG A 363 3.64 -21.70 18.62
CA ARG A 363 3.16 -22.55 17.51
C ARG A 363 2.03 -21.90 16.69
N LEU A 364 1.21 -21.07 17.31
CA LEU A 364 0.09 -20.38 16.66
C LEU A 364 0.53 -19.13 15.91
N ILE A 365 1.46 -18.39 16.47
CA ILE A 365 1.99 -17.17 15.87
C ILE A 365 3.05 -17.49 14.83
N LYS A 366 3.96 -18.43 15.13
CA LYS A 366 5.18 -18.72 14.36
C LYS A 366 5.96 -17.42 14.08
N PRO A 367 6.47 -16.76 15.13
CA PRO A 367 7.20 -15.52 14.96
C PRO A 367 8.38 -15.72 14.00
N SER A 368 8.64 -14.72 13.17
CA SER A 368 9.85 -14.67 12.35
C SER A 368 11.05 -14.40 13.26
N ALA A 369 12.24 -14.77 12.78
CA ALA A 369 13.50 -14.31 13.37
C ALA A 369 14.29 -13.46 12.35
N ASP A 370 13.67 -13.16 11.21
CA ASP A 370 14.25 -12.36 10.15
C ASP A 370 14.08 -10.89 10.49
N ASN A 371 15.14 -10.09 10.32
CA ASN A 371 15.07 -8.64 10.45
C ASN A 371 14.41 -8.05 9.20
N ASP A 372 13.08 -8.10 9.16
CA ASP A 372 12.22 -7.66 8.04
C ASP A 372 11.37 -6.43 8.38
N GLY A 373 11.62 -5.85 9.57
CA GLY A 373 10.92 -4.74 10.18
C GLY A 373 9.66 -5.14 10.93
N SER A 374 9.20 -6.39 10.84
CA SER A 374 8.00 -6.87 11.53
C SER A 374 8.35 -7.42 12.91
N PHE A 375 7.53 -7.10 13.90
CA PHE A 375 7.70 -7.62 15.25
C PHE A 375 6.35 -7.76 15.94
N TRP A 376 6.31 -8.62 16.95
CA TRP A 376 5.19 -8.69 17.89
C TRP A 376 5.54 -7.90 19.16
N MET A 377 4.51 -7.38 19.82
CA MET A 377 4.64 -6.78 21.14
C MET A 377 3.37 -6.98 21.96
N ASN A 378 3.47 -6.84 23.28
CA ASN A 378 2.32 -6.80 24.16
C ASN A 378 1.48 -5.54 23.91
N TRP A 379 0.16 -5.65 24.01
CA TRP A 379 -0.75 -4.50 23.93
C TRP A 379 -0.45 -3.46 25.00
N ASP A 380 -0.07 -3.86 26.21
CA ASP A 380 0.28 -2.89 27.27
C ASP A 380 1.52 -2.06 26.89
N ASP A 381 2.53 -2.69 26.30
CA ASP A 381 3.71 -1.99 25.77
C ASP A 381 3.33 -1.10 24.57
N PHE A 382 2.41 -1.57 23.73
CA PHE A 382 1.87 -0.76 22.64
C PHE A 382 1.20 0.52 23.18
N ILE A 383 0.34 0.40 24.19
CA ILE A 383 -0.31 1.55 24.84
C ILE A 383 0.69 2.49 25.51
N ALA A 384 1.78 1.95 26.08
CA ALA A 384 2.82 2.74 26.71
C ALA A 384 3.66 3.58 25.73
N HIS A 385 3.70 3.18 24.45
CA HIS A 385 4.56 3.80 23.45
C HIS A 385 3.82 4.50 22.31
N PHE A 386 2.73 3.92 21.80
CA PHE A 386 1.98 4.40 20.65
C PHE A 386 0.75 5.20 21.09
N ASN A 387 0.50 6.30 20.39
CA ASN A 387 -0.60 7.21 20.73
C ASN A 387 -1.43 7.68 19.53
N GLY A 388 -1.05 7.27 18.31
CA GLY A 388 -1.84 7.46 17.11
C GLY A 388 -2.15 6.12 16.45
N LEU A 389 -3.36 5.98 15.95
CA LEU A 389 -3.81 4.89 15.10
C LEU A 389 -4.60 5.48 13.93
N ASP A 390 -4.16 5.27 12.69
CA ASP A 390 -4.97 5.62 11.52
C ASP A 390 -5.62 4.37 10.94
N VAL A 391 -6.90 4.48 10.60
CA VAL A 391 -7.70 3.37 10.10
C VAL A 391 -8.33 3.77 8.78
N CYS A 392 -8.03 3.02 7.73
CA CYS A 392 -8.77 3.02 6.48
C CYS A 392 -9.75 1.85 6.47
N ASN A 393 -11.03 2.17 6.69
CA ASN A 393 -12.10 1.19 6.68
C ASN A 393 -12.45 0.84 5.23
N ARG A 394 -11.70 -0.12 4.68
CA ARG A 394 -11.86 -0.56 3.29
C ARG A 394 -13.25 -1.12 3.02
N SER A 395 -13.84 -0.71 1.90
CA SER A 395 -14.99 -1.41 1.31
C SER A 395 -14.48 -2.63 0.54
N ARG A 396 -14.63 -3.83 1.08
CA ARG A 396 -14.30 -5.05 0.34
C ARG A 396 -15.40 -5.37 -0.66
N GLY A 397 -15.04 -5.54 -1.93
CA GLY A 397 -15.98 -6.05 -2.92
C GLY A 397 -15.29 -6.68 -4.12
N VAL A 398 -16.08 -7.12 -5.09
CA VAL A 398 -15.58 -7.64 -6.39
C VAL A 398 -14.58 -6.69 -7.05
N ARG A 399 -14.71 -5.39 -6.79
CA ARG A 399 -13.81 -4.37 -7.30
C ARG A 399 -12.38 -4.53 -6.78
N ASP A 400 -12.10 -5.31 -5.75
CA ASP A 400 -10.75 -5.61 -5.25
C ASP A 400 -10.05 -6.75 -5.97
N LEU A 401 -10.80 -7.54 -6.73
CA LEU A 401 -10.25 -8.60 -7.55
C LEU A 401 -9.72 -8.01 -8.86
N TYR A 402 -8.56 -8.49 -9.27
CA TYR A 402 -7.89 -8.07 -10.49
C TYR A 402 -7.17 -9.28 -11.10
N LEU A 403 -6.84 -9.18 -12.38
CA LEU A 403 -6.02 -10.16 -13.07
C LEU A 403 -4.56 -9.96 -12.67
N ASP A 404 -4.01 -10.89 -11.90
CA ASP A 404 -2.56 -10.99 -11.70
C ASP A 404 -1.93 -11.52 -13.00
N LEU A 405 -0.98 -10.77 -13.55
CA LEU A 405 -0.41 -11.04 -14.88
C LEU A 405 0.75 -12.03 -14.85
N HIS A 406 1.28 -12.37 -13.66
CA HIS A 406 2.46 -13.23 -13.48
C HIS A 406 3.54 -12.94 -14.53
N GLU A 407 4.00 -11.69 -14.60
CA GLU A 407 4.82 -11.21 -15.72
C GLU A 407 6.18 -11.91 -15.83
N ASP A 408 6.65 -12.52 -14.74
CA ASP A 408 7.93 -13.25 -14.66
C ASP A 408 7.90 -14.62 -15.33
N ASP A 409 6.71 -15.17 -15.56
CA ASP A 409 6.51 -16.48 -16.17
C ASP A 409 6.76 -16.51 -17.69
N GLY A 410 7.28 -15.41 -18.25
CA GLY A 410 7.35 -15.14 -19.69
C GLY A 410 8.65 -14.49 -20.15
N CYS A 411 9.81 -15.07 -19.80
CA CYS A 411 11.08 -14.66 -20.40
C CYS A 411 11.12 -15.03 -21.91
N ARG A 412 10.83 -14.06 -22.79
CA ARG A 412 11.07 -14.00 -24.27
C ARG A 412 10.64 -15.16 -25.19
N ARG A 413 10.11 -16.30 -24.70
CA ARG A 413 9.60 -17.40 -25.55
C ARG A 413 8.18 -17.87 -25.24
N HIS A 414 7.61 -17.48 -24.10
CA HIS A 414 6.27 -17.89 -23.71
C HIS A 414 5.44 -16.67 -23.31
N ASN A 415 4.62 -16.18 -24.25
CA ASN A 415 3.74 -15.03 -24.09
C ASN A 415 2.48 -15.37 -23.25
N ALA A 416 2.59 -16.31 -22.29
CA ALA A 416 1.46 -16.96 -21.64
C ALA A 416 1.10 -16.39 -20.26
N GLY A 417 1.83 -15.38 -19.76
CA GLY A 417 1.60 -14.76 -18.44
C GLY A 417 0.14 -14.35 -18.20
N PRO A 418 -0.48 -13.50 -19.05
CA PRO A 418 -1.88 -13.13 -18.88
C PRO A 418 -2.86 -14.32 -18.93
N ALA A 419 -2.54 -15.36 -19.73
CA ALA A 419 -3.37 -16.56 -19.82
C ALA A 419 -3.26 -17.43 -18.55
N LYS A 420 -2.05 -17.59 -18.00
CA LYS A 420 -1.82 -18.24 -16.71
C LYS A 420 -2.49 -17.48 -15.58
N GLY A 421 -2.32 -16.15 -15.55
CA GLY A 421 -2.99 -15.24 -14.63
C GLY A 421 -4.51 -15.37 -14.68
N CYS A 422 -5.08 -15.47 -15.88
CA CYS A 422 -6.51 -15.65 -16.06
C CYS A 422 -6.97 -17.02 -15.53
N ALA A 423 -6.24 -18.08 -15.85
CA ALA A 423 -6.57 -19.43 -15.38
C ALA A 423 -6.47 -19.53 -13.86
N TYR A 424 -5.41 -18.98 -13.27
CA TYR A 424 -5.18 -18.94 -11.83
C TYR A 424 -6.22 -18.07 -11.11
N GLY A 425 -6.48 -16.86 -11.61
CA GLY A 425 -7.51 -15.97 -11.06
C GLY A 425 -8.91 -16.56 -11.14
N CYS A 426 -9.28 -17.20 -12.26
CA CYS A 426 -10.52 -17.96 -12.36
C CYS A 426 -10.56 -19.14 -11.38
N PHE A 427 -9.42 -19.83 -11.19
CA PHE A 427 -9.32 -20.91 -10.22
C PHE A 427 -9.60 -20.41 -8.80
N LEU A 428 -8.93 -19.34 -8.36
CA LEU A 428 -9.16 -18.75 -7.05
C LEU A 428 -10.60 -18.23 -6.89
N TYR A 429 -11.12 -17.56 -7.91
CA TYR A 429 -12.47 -16.99 -7.90
C TYR A 429 -13.56 -18.03 -7.69
N TRP A 430 -13.48 -19.15 -8.43
CA TRP A 430 -14.50 -20.19 -8.46
C TRP A 430 -14.24 -21.30 -7.44
N PHE A 431 -13.02 -21.84 -7.41
CA PHE A 431 -12.70 -23.03 -6.63
C PHE A 431 -12.16 -22.70 -5.24
N CYS A 432 -11.54 -21.54 -5.03
CA CYS A 432 -11.17 -21.05 -3.70
C CYS A 432 -12.20 -20.09 -3.10
N CYS A 433 -13.39 -20.01 -3.70
CA CYS A 433 -14.53 -19.22 -3.24
C CYS A 433 -14.25 -17.70 -3.09
N GLU A 434 -13.17 -17.16 -3.68
CA GLU A 434 -12.85 -15.74 -3.56
C GLU A 434 -13.93 -14.85 -4.18
N GLY A 435 -14.53 -15.30 -5.29
CA GLY A 435 -15.61 -14.57 -5.96
C GLY A 435 -16.87 -14.48 -5.12
N ALA A 436 -17.29 -15.61 -4.54
CA ALA A 436 -18.42 -15.65 -3.63
C ALA A 436 -18.16 -14.82 -2.36
N LYS A 437 -16.95 -14.91 -1.79
CA LYS A 437 -16.54 -14.09 -0.64
C LYS A 437 -16.55 -12.60 -0.98
N ALA A 438 -16.06 -12.19 -2.15
CA ALA A 438 -16.04 -10.79 -2.57
C ALA A 438 -17.44 -10.24 -2.92
N LEU A 439 -18.36 -11.07 -3.43
CA LEU A 439 -19.73 -10.69 -3.79
C LEU A 439 -20.67 -10.63 -2.59
N TYR A 440 -20.65 -11.67 -1.75
CA TYR A 440 -21.67 -11.90 -0.73
C TYR A 440 -21.17 -11.65 0.69
N CYS A 441 -19.86 -11.80 0.92
CA CYS A 441 -19.20 -11.41 2.16
C CYS A 441 -18.42 -10.08 2.00
N GLY A 442 -18.59 -9.42 0.85
CA GLY A 442 -18.05 -8.09 0.61
C GLY A 442 -18.65 -7.08 1.58
N LYS A 443 -17.80 -6.20 2.10
CA LYS A 443 -18.19 -5.15 3.05
C LYS A 443 -18.28 -3.83 2.29
N VAL A 444 -19.37 -3.10 2.47
CA VAL A 444 -19.42 -1.69 2.09
C VAL A 444 -19.02 -0.88 3.33
N ALA A 445 -17.97 -0.06 3.23
CA ALA A 445 -17.58 0.80 4.33
C ALA A 445 -18.73 1.77 4.68
N GLY A 446 -18.99 1.93 5.97
CA GLY A 446 -20.07 2.81 6.44
C GLY A 446 -20.09 2.96 7.95
N LYS A 447 -20.85 3.95 8.42
CA LYS A 447 -20.97 4.34 9.85
C LYS A 447 -21.48 3.21 10.76
N GLN A 448 -22.10 2.16 10.22
CA GLN A 448 -22.65 1.04 11.02
C GLN A 448 -21.60 0.01 11.48
N THR A 449 -20.33 0.14 11.10
CA THR A 449 -19.25 -0.78 11.54
C THR A 449 -18.78 -0.52 12.99
N LEU A 450 -19.45 0.36 13.73
CA LEU A 450 -18.95 0.95 14.98
C LEU A 450 -19.31 0.21 16.27
N LYS A 451 -19.90 -0.99 16.22
CA LYS A 451 -20.19 -1.73 17.44
C LYS A 451 -19.04 -2.71 17.75
N PRO A 452 -18.27 -2.53 18.84
CA PRO A 452 -17.36 -3.57 19.29
C PRO A 452 -18.20 -4.83 19.51
N HIS A 453 -17.81 -5.93 18.87
CA HIS A 453 -18.46 -7.21 19.14
C HIS A 453 -18.16 -7.59 20.59
N GLY A 454 -19.17 -7.40 21.45
CA GLY A 454 -19.16 -7.86 22.83
C GLY A 454 -18.86 -9.35 22.87
N GLY A 455 -17.99 -9.73 23.79
CA GLY A 455 -17.29 -11.01 23.83
C GLY A 455 -18.16 -12.24 23.60
N HIS A 456 -17.62 -13.15 22.80
CA HIS A 456 -17.75 -14.58 23.02
C HIS A 456 -16.38 -15.22 22.74
N ASP A 457 -15.95 -16.07 23.69
CA ASP A 457 -14.73 -16.87 23.72
C ASP A 457 -14.12 -17.23 22.35
N ASP A 458 -13.02 -16.54 22.01
CA ASP A 458 -12.15 -16.83 20.87
C ASP A 458 -11.04 -17.83 21.25
N SER A 459 -11.32 -18.84 22.08
CA SER A 459 -10.38 -19.94 22.18
C SER A 459 -10.41 -20.72 20.86
N MET A 460 -9.24 -21.02 20.29
CA MET A 460 -9.13 -21.85 19.08
C MET A 460 -9.84 -23.22 19.24
N LEU A 461 -10.09 -23.65 20.49
CA LEU A 461 -10.87 -24.82 20.87
C LEU A 461 -12.38 -24.69 20.59
N SER A 462 -12.96 -23.48 20.55
CA SER A 462 -14.39 -23.28 20.21
C SER A 462 -14.63 -23.38 18.70
N GLN A 463 -13.66 -22.94 17.88
CA GLN A 463 -13.74 -23.03 16.41
C GLN A 463 -13.51 -24.46 15.89
N MET A 464 -12.77 -25.30 16.63
CA MET A 464 -12.53 -26.70 16.26
C MET A 464 -13.68 -27.66 16.65
N ARG A 465 -14.64 -27.25 17.48
CA ARG A 465 -15.76 -28.13 17.91
C ARG A 465 -16.86 -28.31 16.87
N ASN A 466 -16.87 -27.55 15.78
CA ASN A 466 -17.89 -27.66 14.72
C ASN A 466 -17.36 -28.28 13.41
N ILE A 467 -16.17 -28.91 13.43
CA ILE A 467 -15.58 -29.62 12.27
C ILE A 467 -15.05 -31.02 12.68
N ILE A 468 -15.70 -31.64 13.67
CA ILE A 468 -15.67 -33.09 13.90
C ILE A 468 -17.11 -33.50 14.20
#